data_AF-A0A6A6IAJ4-F1
#
_entry.id   AF-A0A6A6IAJ4-F1
#
_cell.length_a   1.000
_cell.length_b   1.000
_cell.length_c   1.000
_cell.angle_alpha   90.00
_cell.angle_beta   90.00
_cell.angle_gamma   90.00
#
_symmetry.space_group_name_H-M   'P 1'
#
loop_
_entity.id
_entity.type
_entity.pdbx_description
1 polymer ?
#
loop_
_entity_poly.entity_id
_entity_poly.type
_entity_poly.pdbx_seq_one_letter_code
_entity_poly.pdbx_strand_id
1 'polypeptide(L)'
;MDTGAYLRRQGWKGSGHSLDGQGRGIKKPLLIAHKQDQLGLGKKKAAHSVDDQWWMRAFDESLKNIGTGQESTLSQVRSKGINRGGLYGFFVKGEGLTGTISS
;
A
#
# COMPACT_ATOMS: atom_id res chain seq x y z
N MET A 1 -1.99 -34.89 16.79
CA MET A 1 -0.90 -35.44 15.97
C MET A 1 0.34 -34.58 16.20
N ASP A 2 1.44 -35.13 16.70
CA ASP A 2 2.68 -34.35 16.92
C ASP A 2 3.51 -34.34 15.63
N THR A 3 3.37 -33.26 14.87
CA THR A 3 4.07 -33.06 13.59
C THR A 3 5.57 -32.85 13.79
N GLY A 4 5.99 -32.25 14.91
CA GLY A 4 7.39 -32.02 15.22
C GLY A 4 8.14 -33.33 15.47
N ALA A 5 7.55 -34.23 16.27
CA ALA A 5 8.09 -35.56 16.50
C ALA A 5 8.13 -36.40 15.20
N TYR A 6 7.10 -36.30 14.36
CA TYR A 6 7.08 -36.99 13.07
C TYR A 6 8.19 -36.51 12.12
N LEU A 7 8.37 -35.20 11.97
CA LEU A 7 9.41 -34.64 11.09
C LEU A 7 10.82 -34.98 11.58
N ARG A 8 11.06 -35.01 12.89
CA ARG A 8 12.35 -35.42 13.46
C ARG A 8 12.67 -36.89 13.16
N ARG A 9 11.68 -37.78 13.22
CA ARG A 9 11.84 -39.18 12.78
C ARG A 9 12.21 -39.29 11.30
N GLN A 10 11.77 -38.34 10.48
CA GLN A 10 12.11 -38.25 9.06
C GLN A 10 13.44 -37.52 8.80
N GLY A 11 14.26 -37.25 9.83
CA GLY A 11 15.59 -36.66 9.68
C GLY A 11 15.63 -35.13 9.73
N TRP A 12 14.52 -34.45 10.04
CA TRP A 12 14.56 -33.01 10.28
C TRP A 12 15.29 -32.69 11.58
N LYS A 13 16.26 -31.77 11.53
CA LYS A 13 17.09 -31.34 12.66
C LYS A 13 16.34 -30.53 13.73
N GLY A 14 15.09 -30.15 13.46
CA GLY A 14 14.24 -29.41 14.39
C GLY A 14 14.19 -27.90 14.12
N SER A 15 13.50 -27.18 15.00
CA SER A 15 13.26 -25.74 14.85
C SER A 15 14.56 -24.97 14.63
N GLY A 16 14.53 -23.99 13.72
CA GLY A 16 15.71 -23.23 13.30
C GLY A 16 16.50 -23.85 12.14
N HIS A 17 16.18 -25.10 11.75
CA HIS A 17 16.75 -25.75 10.57
C HIS A 17 15.72 -25.86 9.46
N SER A 18 16.19 -25.70 8.22
CA SER A 18 15.38 -25.93 7.03
C SER A 18 15.08 -27.43 6.86
N LEU A 19 13.99 -27.74 6.16
CA LEU A 19 13.57 -29.11 5.84
C LEU A 19 14.46 -29.76 4.77
N ASP A 20 15.18 -28.98 3.96
CA ASP A 20 16.04 -29.46 2.87
C ASP A 20 17.32 -30.18 3.33
N GLY A 21 17.63 -30.17 4.64
CA GLY A 21 18.85 -30.74 5.22
C GLY A 21 20.15 -29.98 4.90
N GLN A 22 20.17 -29.22 3.80
CA GLN A 22 21.28 -28.46 3.25
C GLN A 22 21.30 -27.00 3.72
N GLY A 23 20.26 -26.55 4.43
CA GLY A 23 20.21 -25.23 5.05
C GLY A 23 19.90 -24.08 4.10
N ARG A 24 19.50 -24.37 2.85
CA ARG A 24 19.15 -23.38 1.82
C ARG A 24 17.67 -23.00 1.86
N GLY A 25 16.82 -23.85 2.42
CA GLY A 25 15.39 -23.61 2.54
C GLY A 25 14.99 -22.67 3.69
N ILE A 26 13.70 -22.36 3.72
CA ILE A 26 13.09 -21.41 4.65
C ILE A 26 13.04 -22.04 6.06
N LYS A 27 13.60 -21.34 7.05
CA LYS A 27 13.66 -21.79 8.46
C LYS A 27 12.47 -21.30 9.32
N LYS A 28 11.79 -20.23 8.88
CA LYS A 28 10.70 -19.57 9.60
C LYS A 28 9.49 -19.44 8.67
N PRO A 29 8.26 -19.65 9.15
CA PRO A 29 7.07 -19.45 8.33
C PRO A 29 7.04 -18.06 7.69
N LEU A 30 6.55 -17.99 6.45
CA LEU A 30 6.35 -16.72 5.78
C LEU A 30 5.14 -16.02 6.38
N LEU A 31 5.32 -14.77 6.78
CA LEU A 31 4.21 -13.90 7.12
C LEU A 31 3.65 -13.33 5.83
N ILE A 32 2.43 -13.74 5.49
CA ILE A 32 1.72 -13.23 4.30
C ILE A 32 0.64 -12.24 4.72
N ALA A 33 0.51 -11.16 3.96
CA ALA A 33 -0.61 -10.24 4.13
C ALA A 33 -1.90 -10.92 3.64
N HIS A 34 -2.90 -11.03 4.52
CA HIS A 34 -4.19 -11.59 4.17
C HIS A 34 -5.20 -10.47 3.87
N LYS A 35 -5.73 -10.45 2.65
CA LYS A 35 -6.75 -9.49 2.22
C LYS A 35 -8.13 -10.01 2.61
N GLN A 36 -8.79 -9.31 3.53
CA GLN A 36 -10.13 -9.65 4.02
C GLN A 36 -11.24 -8.79 3.41
N ASP A 37 -10.89 -7.80 2.60
CA ASP A 37 -11.84 -6.88 1.99
C ASP A 37 -12.13 -7.23 0.52
N GLN A 38 -13.11 -6.54 -0.06
CA GLN A 38 -13.44 -6.59 -1.49
C GLN A 38 -12.81 -5.44 -2.29
N LEU A 39 -11.90 -4.66 -1.69
CA LEU A 39 -11.30 -3.50 -2.36
C LEU A 39 -10.30 -3.92 -3.45
N GLY A 40 -9.98 -3.02 -4.37
CA GLY A 40 -8.90 -3.26 -5.34
C GLY A 40 -7.54 -3.47 -4.66
N LEU A 41 -6.68 -4.28 -5.27
CA LEU A 41 -5.29 -4.44 -4.81
C LEU A 41 -4.58 -3.07 -4.78
N GLY A 42 -3.80 -2.82 -3.73
CA GLY A 42 -3.10 -1.55 -3.54
C GLY A 42 -3.91 -0.43 -2.89
N LYS A 43 -5.23 -0.59 -2.68
CA LYS A 43 -5.98 0.34 -1.83
C LYS A 43 -5.55 0.17 -0.38
N LYS A 44 -4.91 1.19 0.19
CA LYS A 44 -4.65 1.25 1.63
C LYS A 44 -6.00 1.32 2.35
N LYS A 45 -6.10 0.66 3.52
CA LYS A 45 -7.30 0.73 4.37
C LYS A 45 -7.71 2.20 4.54
N ALA A 46 -9.01 2.49 4.45
CA ALA A 46 -9.59 3.83 4.51
C ALA A 46 -9.22 4.63 5.78
N ALA A 47 -8.53 4.04 6.76
CA ALA A 47 -7.88 4.80 7.84
C ALA A 47 -6.86 5.85 7.33
N HIS A 48 -6.39 5.72 6.08
CA HIS A 48 -5.57 6.73 5.40
C HIS A 48 -6.37 7.64 4.45
N SER A 49 -7.71 7.61 4.44
CA SER A 49 -8.56 8.53 3.67
C SER A 49 -8.56 9.97 4.21
N VAL A 50 -7.46 10.38 4.85
CA VAL A 50 -7.15 11.79 5.09
C VAL A 50 -6.89 12.50 3.75
N ASP A 51 -6.56 11.73 2.69
CA ASP A 51 -6.47 12.25 1.32
C ASP A 51 -7.79 12.89 0.86
N ASP A 52 -8.96 12.36 1.24
CA ASP A 52 -10.27 12.95 0.89
C ASP A 52 -10.59 14.23 1.68
N GLN A 53 -9.79 14.56 2.69
CA GLN A 53 -9.97 15.74 3.54
C GLN A 53 -8.97 16.86 3.23
N TRP A 54 -8.27 16.79 2.09
CA TRP A 54 -7.32 17.83 1.67
C TRP A 54 -7.98 19.22 1.67
N TRP A 55 -9.25 19.30 1.28
CA TRP A 55 -10.03 20.54 1.24
C TRP A 55 -10.38 21.06 2.64
N MET A 56 -10.67 20.18 3.61
CA MET A 56 -10.93 20.57 5.00
C MET A 56 -9.68 21.15 5.65
N ARG A 57 -8.50 20.55 5.39
CA ARG A 57 -7.22 21.10 5.86
C ARG A 57 -6.91 22.45 5.23
N ALA A 58 -7.08 22.57 3.91
CA ALA A 58 -6.87 23.84 3.21
C ALA A 58 -7.82 24.93 3.70
N PHE A 59 -9.07 24.58 4.02
CA PHE A 59 -10.05 25.50 4.59
C PHE A 59 -9.68 25.94 6.01
N ASP A 60 -9.37 25.00 6.91
CA ASP A 60 -8.94 25.31 8.29
C ASP A 60 -7.65 26.15 8.33
N GLU A 61 -6.69 25.83 7.46
CA GLU A 61 -5.46 26.62 7.31
C GLU A 61 -5.74 28.02 6.75
N SER A 62 -6.66 28.13 5.79
CA SER A 62 -7.06 29.44 5.28
C SER A 62 -7.67 30.33 6.37
N LEU A 63 -8.52 29.77 7.24
CA LEU A 63 -9.12 30.50 8.37
C LEU A 63 -8.07 30.98 9.38
N LYS A 64 -7.07 30.14 9.68
CA LYS A 64 -5.96 30.51 10.57
C LYS A 64 -5.08 31.62 10.01
N ASN A 65 -4.97 31.71 8.68
CA ASN A 65 -4.16 32.71 8.00
C ASN A 65 -4.91 34.03 7.72
N ILE A 66 -6.20 34.12 8.04
CA ILE A 66 -6.95 35.38 7.94
C ILE A 66 -6.37 36.40 8.93
N GLY A 67 -5.83 37.49 8.40
CA GLY A 67 -5.27 38.60 9.20
C GLY A 67 -3.78 38.52 9.47
N THR A 68 -3.08 37.44 9.07
CA THR A 68 -1.62 37.30 9.27
C THR A 68 -0.79 37.80 8.08
N GLY A 69 -1.43 38.15 6.96
CA GLY A 69 -0.78 38.62 5.73
C GLY A 69 -0.10 37.52 4.91
N GLN A 70 -0.22 36.25 5.33
CA GLN A 70 0.34 35.10 4.62
C GLN A 70 -0.58 34.63 3.49
N GLU A 71 0.02 34.12 2.39
CA GLU A 71 -0.74 33.56 1.27
C GLU A 71 -1.47 32.29 1.72
N SER A 72 -2.79 32.24 1.49
CA SER A 72 -3.59 31.08 1.88
C SER A 72 -3.35 29.87 0.98
N THR A 73 -3.40 28.67 1.55
CA THR A 73 -3.31 27.40 0.80
C THR A 73 -4.37 27.30 -0.30
N LEU A 74 -5.55 27.92 -0.11
CA LEU A 74 -6.58 28.01 -1.14
C LEU A 74 -6.16 28.87 -2.35
N SER A 75 -5.47 29.98 -2.12
CA SER A 75 -4.92 30.83 -3.19
C SER A 75 -3.90 30.06 -4.03
N GLN A 76 -3.06 29.26 -3.38
CA GLN A 76 -2.06 28.43 -4.03
C GLN A 76 -2.68 27.27 -4.83
N VAL A 77 -3.72 26.62 -4.28
CA VAL A 77 -4.48 25.57 -4.98
C VAL A 77 -5.22 26.13 -6.20
N ARG A 78 -5.78 27.34 -6.13
CA ARG A 78 -6.42 28.02 -7.26
C ARG A 78 -5.44 28.29 -8.41
N SER A 79 -4.19 28.62 -8.08
CA SER A 79 -3.13 28.91 -9.03
C SER A 79 -2.53 27.65 -9.68
N LYS A 80 -2.24 26.61 -8.89
CA LYS A 80 -1.43 25.46 -9.31
C LYS A 80 -2.19 24.13 -9.44
N GLY A 81 -3.43 24.06 -8.97
CA GLY A 81 -4.20 22.81 -8.89
C GLY A 81 -3.59 21.80 -7.90
N ILE A 82 -4.28 20.68 -7.70
CA ILE A 82 -3.86 19.63 -6.75
C ILE A 82 -3.18 18.53 -7.53
N ASN A 83 -1.85 18.52 -7.49
CA ASN A 83 -1.05 17.52 -8.20
C ASN A 83 -0.96 16.16 -7.46
N ARG A 84 -1.34 16.10 -6.17
CA ARG A 84 -1.34 14.87 -5.36
C ARG A 84 -2.53 14.89 -4.40
N GLY A 85 -3.43 13.91 -4.49
CA GLY A 85 -4.60 13.78 -3.61
C GLY A 85 -5.99 13.99 -4.26
N GLY A 86 -6.06 14.25 -5.57
CA GLY A 86 -7.35 14.21 -6.29
C GLY A 86 -7.83 12.78 -6.54
N LEU A 87 -9.12 12.59 -6.84
CA LEU A 87 -9.74 11.29 -7.21
C LEU A 87 -8.91 10.47 -8.20
N TYR A 88 -8.18 11.14 -9.10
CA TYR A 88 -7.37 10.51 -10.15
C TYR A 88 -5.87 10.38 -9.84
N GLY A 89 -5.40 10.82 -8.67
CA GLY A 89 -3.97 10.84 -8.32
C GLY A 89 -3.32 9.46 -8.15
N PHE A 90 -4.12 8.40 -8.09
CA PHE A 90 -3.66 7.02 -7.98
C PHE A 90 -3.70 6.23 -9.29
N PHE A 91 -4.22 6.81 -10.38
CA PHE A 91 -4.24 6.13 -11.67
C PHE A 91 -2.87 6.30 -12.33
N VAL A 92 -2.13 5.20 -12.44
CA VAL A 92 -0.96 5.11 -13.32
C VAL A 92 -1.47 4.64 -14.67
N LYS A 93 -1.18 5.38 -15.75
CA LYS A 93 -1.49 4.95 -17.12
C LYS A 93 -0.71 3.66 -17.40
N GLY A 94 -1.43 2.55 -17.59
CA GLY A 94 -0.84 1.28 -18.00
C GLY A 94 -0.33 1.31 -19.44
N GLU A 95 0.57 0.38 -19.77
CA GLU A 95 1.06 0.19 -21.13
C GLU A 95 -0.10 -0.26 -22.06
N GLY A 96 -0.13 0.26 -23.29
CA GLY A 96 -1.17 -0.09 -24.26
C GLY A 96 -0.94 -1.49 -24.81
N LEU A 97 -1.96 -2.35 -24.76
CA LEU A 97 -1.93 -3.66 -25.41
C LEU A 97 -1.94 -3.48 -26.94
N THR A 98 -0.88 -3.95 -27.60
CA THR A 98 -0.84 -4.01 -29.07
C THR A 98 -1.75 -5.15 -29.55
N GLY A 99 -2.70 -4.84 -30.43
CA GLY A 99 -3.63 -5.83 -30.98
C GLY A 99 -2.91 -6.86 -31.85
N THR A 100 -3.33 -8.12 -31.76
CA THR A 100 -2.79 -9.25 -32.54
C THR A 100 -3.43 -9.42 -33.92
N ILE A 101 -4.29 -8.50 -34.33
CA ILE A 101 -4.89 -8.52 -35.66
C ILE A 101 -3.92 -7.85 -36.61
N SER A 102 -2.98 -8.63 -37.16
CA SER A 102 -2.24 -8.26 -38.36
C SER A 102 -3.19 -8.28 -39.55
N SER A 103 -3.19 -7.17 -40.30
CA SER A 103 -3.89 -6.98 -41.57
C SER A 103 -3.54 -8.02 -42.63
#